data_AF-A0A7C4YRE6-F1
#
_entry.id   AF-A0A7C4YRE6-F1
#
_cell.length_a   1.000
_cell.length_b   1.000
_cell.length_c   1.000
_cell.angle_alpha   90.00
_cell.angle_beta   90.00
_cell.angle_gamma   90.00
#
_symmetry.space_group_name_H-M   'P 1'
#
loop_
_entity.id
_entity.type
_entity.pdbx_description
1 polymer ?
#
loop_
_entity_poly.entity_id
_entity_poly.type
_entity_poly.pdbx_seq_one_letter_code
_entity_poly.pdbx_strand_id
1 'polypeptide(L)' 'MPKKKQTKKEDYQIKIDGNDFGACREAEGFFWLDWAKIEPGKHSIIAEIFDPEKGKVLKKSKKIEVEVT' A
#
# COMPACT_ATOMS: atom_id res chain seq x y z
N MET A 1 -3.21 5.43 34.87
CA MET A 1 -2.88 6.05 33.56
C MET A 1 -2.60 4.93 32.56
N PRO A 2 -3.48 4.64 31.58
CA PRO A 2 -3.13 3.65 30.56
C PRO A 2 -2.05 4.23 29.64
N LYS A 3 -0.91 3.55 29.58
CA LYS A 3 0.17 3.86 28.64
C LYS A 3 -0.40 3.70 27.22
N LYS A 4 -0.53 4.81 26.48
CA LYS A 4 -0.78 4.76 25.03
C LYS A 4 0.37 3.94 24.44
N LYS A 5 0.09 2.70 24.04
CA LYS A 5 1.03 1.91 23.24
C LYS A 5 1.32 2.77 22.01
N GLN A 6 2.57 3.15 21.85
CA GLN A 6 3.05 3.81 20.65
C GLN A 6 2.85 2.80 19.52
N THR A 7 1.74 2.94 18.81
CA THR A 7 1.42 2.14 17.64
C THR A 7 2.48 2.48 16.61
N LYS A 8 3.37 1.53 16.37
CA LYS A 8 4.34 1.52 15.29
C LYS A 8 3.68 2.09 14.04
N LYS A 9 4.16 3.22 13.55
CA LYS A 9 3.53 3.93 12.43
C LYS A 9 3.94 3.23 11.15
N GLU A 10 3.18 2.23 10.72
CA GLU A 10 3.43 1.51 9.47
C GLU A 10 2.67 2.20 8.34
N ASP A 11 3.37 2.52 7.24
CA ASP A 11 2.75 3.05 6.03
C ASP A 11 2.52 1.91 5.04
N TYR A 12 1.28 1.77 4.60
CA TYR A 12 0.89 0.77 3.60
C TYR A 12 0.90 1.42 2.24
N GLN A 13 1.71 0.88 1.33
CA GLN A 13 1.99 1.50 0.04
C GLN A 13 1.70 0.54 -1.10
N ILE A 14 1.16 1.05 -2.20
CA ILE A 14 0.91 0.30 -3.43
C ILE A 14 1.57 1.01 -4.61
N LYS A 15 2.21 0.22 -5.47
CA LYS A 15 2.79 0.63 -6.75
C LYS A 15 2.05 -0.06 -7.88
N ILE A 16 1.61 0.72 -8.85
CA ILE A 16 0.90 0.27 -10.04
C ILE A 16 1.75 0.60 -11.27
N ASP A 17 1.99 -0.38 -12.14
CA ASP A 17 2.70 -0.23 -13.43
C ASP A 17 4.09 0.37 -13.38
N GLY A 18 4.80 0.18 -12.27
CA GLY A 18 6.13 0.76 -12.15
C GLY A 18 6.13 2.23 -11.69
N ASN A 19 4.96 2.85 -11.45
CA ASN A 19 4.83 4.22 -10.93
C ASN A 19 5.30 4.36 -9.47
N ASP A 20 5.20 5.56 -8.91
CA ASP A 20 5.50 5.81 -7.50
C ASP A 20 4.53 5.09 -6.56
N PHE A 21 5.02 4.80 -5.35
CA PHE A 21 4.24 4.18 -4.29
C PHE A 21 3.22 5.18 -3.72
N GLY A 22 1.94 4.89 -3.92
CA GLY A 22 0.83 5.63 -3.31
C GLY A 22 0.50 5.09 -1.93
N ALA A 23 0.21 5.97 -0.98
CA ALA A 23 -0.26 5.58 0.35
C ALA A 23 -1.70 5.03 0.29
N CYS A 24 -1.93 3.92 0.97
CA CYS A 24 -3.25 3.32 1.10
C CYS A 24 -4.00 3.90 2.29
N ARG A 25 -5.33 3.99 2.16
CA ARG A 25 -6.23 4.31 3.26
C ARG A 25 -6.69 3.01 3.93
N GLU A 26 -6.56 2.94 5.25
CA GLU A 26 -7.18 1.86 6.02
C GLU A 26 -8.70 2.07 6.10
N ALA A 27 -9.47 1.07 5.67
CA ALA A 27 -10.93 1.03 5.83
C ALA A 27 -11.39 -0.42 5.99
N GLU A 28 -12.20 -0.67 7.02
CA GLU A 28 -12.82 -1.97 7.30
C GLU A 28 -11.82 -3.15 7.44
N GLY A 29 -10.61 -2.88 7.92
CA GLY A 29 -9.56 -3.90 8.05
C GLY A 29 -8.81 -4.20 6.74
N PHE A 30 -9.06 -3.42 5.69
CA PHE A 30 -8.37 -3.50 4.41
C PHE A 30 -7.63 -2.19 4.10
N PHE A 31 -6.67 -2.25 3.19
CA PHE A 31 -5.89 -1.10 2.71
C PHE A 31 -6.31 -0.77 1.28
N TRP A 32 -6.99 0.35 1.11
CA TRP A 32 -7.57 0.79 -0.15
C TRP A 32 -6.70 1.84 -0.83
N LEU A 33 -6.50 1.67 -2.13
CA LEU A 33 -6.02 2.74 -3.01
C LEU A 33 -7.19 3.27 -3.83
N ASP A 34 -7.24 4.58 -4.02
CA ASP A 34 -8.23 5.19 -4.90
C ASP A 34 -7.99 4.74 -6.36
N TRP A 35 -8.92 3.94 -6.86
CA TRP A 35 -8.83 3.30 -8.18
C TRP A 35 -9.43 4.16 -9.31
N ALA A 36 -10.02 5.32 -8.98
CA ALA A 36 -10.71 6.18 -9.95
C ALA A 36 -9.80 6.74 -11.05
N LYS A 37 -8.47 6.64 -10.87
CA LYS A 37 -7.45 7.08 -11.83
C LYS A 37 -6.79 5.93 -12.58
N ILE A 38 -7.23 4.70 -12.36
CA ILE A 38 -6.69 3.52 -13.06
C ILE A 38 -7.52 3.34 -14.33
N GLU A 39 -6.88 3.52 -15.47
CA GLU A 39 -7.50 3.29 -16.78
C GLU A 39 -7.82 1.79 -16.97
N PRO A 40 -8.79 1.42 -17.81
CA PRO A 40 -8.98 0.01 -18.18
C PRO A 40 -7.76 -0.54 -18.90
N GLY A 41 -7.42 -1.80 -18.62
CA GLY A 41 -6.27 -2.47 -19.22
C GLY A 41 -5.56 -3.42 -18.26
N LYS A 42 -4.36 -3.85 -18.68
CA LYS A 42 -3.52 -4.73 -17.88
C LYS A 42 -2.63 -3.90 -16.98
N HIS A 43 -2.71 -4.19 -15.68
CA HIS A 43 -1.95 -3.50 -14.66
C HIS A 43 -1.13 -4.48 -13.85
N SER A 44 0.04 -4.02 -13.44
CA SER A 44 0.87 -4.74 -12.49
C SER A 44 0.91 -4.05 -11.14
N ILE A 45 0.69 -4.82 -10.07
CA ILE A 45 0.52 -4.28 -8.72
C ILE A 45 1.55 -4.90 -7.78
N ILE A 46 2.17 -4.05 -6.98
CA ILE A 46 3.08 -4.43 -5.89
C ILE A 46 2.67 -3.66 -4.64
N ALA A 47 2.41 -4.37 -3.54
CA ALA A 47 2.13 -3.77 -2.24
C ALA A 47 3.34 -3.93 -1.31
N GLU A 48 3.57 -2.94 -0.45
CA GLU A 48 4.58 -3.01 0.59
C GLU A 48 4.16 -2.32 1.89
N ILE A 49 4.79 -2.74 2.97
CA ILE A 49 4.66 -2.15 4.30
C ILE A 49 5.99 -1.42 4.56
N PHE A 50 5.92 -0.11 4.67
CA PHE A 50 7.05 0.77 4.94
C PHE A 50 7.06 1.21 6.40
N ASP A 51 8.24 1.22 7.00
CA ASP A 51 8.51 1.78 8.31
C ASP A 51 9.09 3.19 8.11
N PRO A 52 8.28 4.26 8.16
CA PRO A 52 8.73 5.64 8.02
C PRO A 52 9.67 6.09 9.13
N GLU A 53 9.63 5.47 10.32
CA GLU A 53 10.55 5.81 11.41
C GLU A 53 11.96 5.29 11.15
N LYS A 54 12.06 4.13 10.50
CA LYS A 54 13.35 3.49 10.14
C LYS A 54 13.76 3.70 8.67
N GLY A 55 12.89 4.33 7.87
CA GLY A 55 13.10 4.54 6.44
C GLY A 55 13.26 3.24 5.65
N LYS A 56 12.56 2.16 6.01
CA LYS A 56 12.77 0.84 5.41
C LYS A 56 11.50 0.09 5.08
N VAL A 57 11.55 -0.73 4.03
CA VAL A 57 10.49 -1.70 3.73
C VAL A 57 10.57 -2.87 4.71
N LEU A 58 9.47 -3.14 5.42
CA LEU A 58 9.32 -4.28 6.32
C LEU A 58 8.91 -5.54 5.58
N LYS A 59 8.00 -5.40 4.62
CA LYS A 59 7.45 -6.51 3.85
C LYS A 59 7.02 -6.03 2.49
N LYS A 60 7.22 -6.86 1.48
CA LYS A 60 6.84 -6.59 0.09
C LYS A 60 6.09 -7.79 -0.47
N SER A 61 5.04 -7.55 -1.24
CA SER A 61 4.30 -8.58 -1.94
C SER A 61 5.04 -9.05 -3.18
N LYS A 62 4.59 -10.18 -3.73
CA LYS A 62 4.90 -10.51 -5.12
C LYS A 62 4.20 -9.51 -6.06
N LYS A 63 4.77 -9.31 -7.24
CA LYS A 63 4.10 -8.62 -8.34
C LYS A 63 2.91 -9.48 -8.78
N ILE A 64 1.73 -8.88 -8.86
CA ILE A 64 0.55 -9.49 -9.46
C ILE A 64 0.17 -8.73 -10.72
N GLU A 65 -0.45 -9.41 -11.67
CA GLU A 65 -0.98 -8.82 -12.90
C GLU A 65 -2.49 -8.98 -12.88
N VAL A 66 -3.20 -7.89 -13.13
CA VAL A 66 -4.67 -7.83 -13.13
C VAL A 66 -5.13 -7.12 -14.39
N GLU A 67 -6.33 -7.46 -14.86
CA GLU A 67 -6.98 -6.79 -15.99
C GLU A 67 -8.20 -6.04 -15.45
N VAL A 68 -8.20 -4.72 -15.64
CA VAL A 68 -9.30 -3.83 -15.29
C VAL A 68 -10.14 -3.64 -16.55
N THR A 69 -11.42 -4.01 -16.49
CA THR A 69 -12.36 -3.96 -17.61
C THR A 69 -13.33 -2.80 -17.48
#